data_AF-A0A7W1G147-F1
#
_entry.id   AF-A0A7W1G147-F1
#
_cell.length_a   1.000
_cell.length_b   1.000
_cell.length_c   1.000
_cell.angle_alpha   90.00
_cell.angle_beta   90.00
_cell.angle_gamma   90.00
#
_symmetry.space_group_name_H-M   'P 1'
#
loop_
_entity.id
_entity.type
_entity.pdbx_description
1 polymer ?
#
loop_
_entity_poly.entity_id
_entity_poly.type
_entity_poly.pdbx_seq_one_letter_code
_entity_poly.pdbx_strand_id
1 'polypeptide(L)'
;MTEKKFIDVSKVLEEKAPTLKKWMPGFILNWLKRKLHEEEINIIMEQLKDTYGIDFNNKGLEKLGANIVSINSHHIPKTGGIILAANHPLGGLDGMAFVKAIGEVRP
;
A
#
# COMPACT_ATOMS: atom_id res chain seq x y z
N MET A 1 22.78 -3.97 -14.52
CA MET A 1 22.59 -4.11 -13.07
C MET A 1 21.10 -4.22 -12.84
N THR A 2 20.60 -5.33 -12.33
CA THR A 2 19.17 -5.49 -12.02
C THR A 2 18.82 -4.51 -10.90
N GLU A 3 17.88 -3.61 -11.14
CA GLU A 3 17.36 -2.72 -10.11
C GLU A 3 16.90 -3.51 -8.89
N LYS A 4 17.18 -2.96 -7.70
CA LYS A 4 16.81 -3.59 -6.44
C LYS A 4 15.30 -3.52 -6.30
N LYS A 5 14.65 -4.69 -6.26
CA LYS A 5 13.21 -4.79 -5.99
C LYS A 5 12.86 -4.13 -4.66
N PHE A 6 11.76 -3.38 -4.65
CA PHE A 6 11.13 -2.87 -3.43
C PHE A 6 10.59 -4.02 -2.57
N ILE A 7 9.90 -4.99 -3.19
CA ILE A 7 9.49 -6.25 -2.55
C ILE A 7 10.11 -7.44 -3.27
N ASP A 8 10.74 -8.32 -2.49
CA ASP A 8 11.23 -9.62 -2.93
C ASP A 8 10.71 -10.72 -1.98
N VAL A 9 9.69 -11.44 -2.42
CA VAL A 9 9.05 -12.52 -1.63
C VAL A 9 10.04 -13.65 -1.34
N SER A 10 10.97 -13.93 -2.26
CA SER A 10 11.96 -15.00 -2.05
C SER A 10 12.90 -14.63 -0.92
N LYS A 11 13.37 -13.38 -0.90
CA LYS A 11 14.24 -12.85 0.14
C LYS A 11 13.53 -12.78 1.50
N VAL A 12 12.28 -12.29 1.52
CA VAL A 12 11.48 -12.24 2.75
C VAL A 12 11.28 -13.64 3.34
N LEU A 13 11.01 -14.64 2.50
CA LEU A 13 10.88 -16.02 2.97
C LEU A 13 12.20 -16.60 3.48
N GLU A 14 13.33 -16.26 2.86
CA GLU A 14 14.65 -16.68 3.34
C GLU A 14 14.94 -16.10 4.74
N GLU A 15 14.61 -14.83 4.97
CA GLU A 15 14.85 -14.15 6.24
C GLU A 15 13.87 -14.54 7.35
N LYS A 16 12.58 -14.71 7.02
CA LYS A 16 11.51 -14.90 8.01
C LYS A 16 11.07 -16.34 8.18
N ALA A 17 11.25 -17.18 7.17
CA ALA A 17 10.82 -18.58 7.16
C ALA A 17 11.81 -19.49 6.39
N PRO A 18 13.10 -19.53 6.79
CA PRO A 18 14.16 -20.22 6.04
C PRO A 18 13.88 -21.70 5.81
N THR A 19 13.24 -22.38 6.76
CA THR A 19 12.84 -23.78 6.63
C THR A 19 11.80 -23.96 5.53
N LEU A 20 10.74 -23.14 5.52
CA LEU A 20 9.73 -23.16 4.45
C LEU A 20 10.38 -22.86 3.10
N LYS A 21 11.25 -21.86 3.02
CA LYS A 21 11.97 -21.49 1.79
C LYS A 21 12.81 -22.65 1.25
N LYS A 22 13.49 -23.40 2.12
CA LYS A 22 14.32 -24.56 1.74
C LYS A 22 13.50 -25.70 1.14
N TRP A 23 12.32 -25.97 1.70
CA TRP A 23 11.49 -27.12 1.30
C TRP A 23 10.48 -26.78 0.20
N MET A 24 10.19 -25.50 -0.03
CA MET A 24 9.17 -25.08 -0.98
C MET A 24 9.60 -25.29 -2.44
N PRO A 25 8.83 -26.03 -3.25
CA PRO A 25 9.04 -26.14 -4.69
C PRO A 25 8.98 -24.79 -5.40
N GLY A 26 9.79 -24.61 -6.45
CA GLY A 26 9.87 -23.35 -7.19
C GLY A 26 8.56 -22.90 -7.83
N PHE A 27 7.69 -23.82 -8.25
CA PHE A 27 6.39 -23.46 -8.83
C PHE A 27 5.44 -22.85 -7.78
N ILE A 28 5.52 -23.29 -6.52
CA ILE A 28 4.73 -22.72 -5.41
C ILE A 28 5.23 -21.31 -5.10
N LEU A 29 6.55 -21.11 -5.07
CA LEU A 29 7.12 -19.77 -4.90
C LEU A 29 6.67 -18.82 -6.02
N ASN A 30 6.70 -19.28 -7.27
CA ASN A 30 6.25 -18.47 -8.41
C ASN A 30 4.74 -18.18 -8.35
N TRP A 31 3.93 -19.15 -7.90
CA TRP A 31 2.51 -18.92 -7.64
C TRP A 31 2.29 -17.89 -6.54
N LEU A 32 3.05 -17.96 -5.44
CA LEU A 32 2.95 -17.02 -4.33
C LEU A 32 3.34 -15.60 -4.77
N LYS A 33 4.43 -15.46 -5.54
CA LYS A 33 4.84 -14.16 -6.10
C LYS A 33 3.75 -13.52 -6.94
N ARG A 34 3.08 -14.30 -7.80
CA ARG A 34 1.93 -13.82 -8.59
C ARG A 34 0.72 -13.50 -7.71
N LYS A 35 0.41 -14.34 -6.72
CA LYS A 35 -0.75 -14.14 -5.84
C LYS A 35 -0.61 -12.90 -4.95
N LEU A 36 0.63 -12.60 -4.55
CA LEU A 36 0.98 -11.39 -3.80
C LEU A 36 1.22 -10.18 -4.71
N HIS A 37 1.10 -10.33 -6.03
CA HIS A 37 1.31 -9.26 -7.02
C HIS A 37 2.69 -8.58 -6.84
N GLU A 38 3.75 -9.36 -6.61
CA GLU A 38 5.11 -8.85 -6.38
C GLU A 38 5.55 -7.91 -7.52
N GLU A 39 5.26 -8.29 -8.76
CA GLU A 39 5.65 -7.52 -9.94
C GLU A 39 4.91 -6.19 -10.01
N GLU A 40 3.59 -6.21 -9.86
CA GLU A 40 2.73 -5.04 -9.90
C GLU A 40 3.07 -4.05 -8.79
N ILE A 41 3.34 -4.55 -7.57
CA ILE A 41 3.78 -3.69 -6.47
C ILE A 41 5.11 -3.02 -6.81
N ASN A 42 6.09 -3.77 -7.32
CA ASN A 42 7.38 -3.17 -7.70
C ASN A 42 7.22 -2.12 -8.81
N ILE A 43 6.37 -2.38 -9.82
CA ILE A 43 6.07 -1.41 -10.89
C ILE A 43 5.42 -0.14 -10.32
N ILE A 44 4.41 -0.28 -9.45
CA ILE A 44 3.75 0.88 -8.83
C ILE A 44 4.75 1.67 -7.99
N MET A 45 5.58 1.00 -7.19
CA MET A 45 6.56 1.67 -6.34
C MET A 45 7.63 2.41 -7.15
N GLU A 46 8.08 1.85 -8.27
CA GLU A 46 8.99 2.52 -9.19
C GLU A 46 8.34 3.74 -9.84
N GLN A 47 7.08 3.64 -10.27
CA GLN A 47 6.32 4.76 -10.83
C GLN A 47 6.10 5.89 -9.82
N LEU A 48 6.07 5.58 -8.52
CA LEU A 48 5.81 6.52 -7.44
C LEU A 48 7.08 6.98 -6.71
N LYS A 49 8.28 6.57 -7.15
CA LYS A 49 9.55 6.79 -6.43
C LYS A 49 9.86 8.27 -6.11
N ASP A 50 9.38 9.18 -6.94
CA ASP A 50 9.62 10.62 -6.81
C ASP A 50 8.42 11.37 -6.16
N THR A 51 7.45 10.63 -5.63
CA THR A 51 6.26 11.17 -4.97
C THR A 51 6.32 10.92 -3.47
N TYR A 52 5.83 11.87 -2.67
CA TYR A 52 5.98 11.84 -1.21
C TYR A 52 4.71 12.29 -0.49
N GLY A 53 4.53 11.84 0.75
CA GLY A 53 3.43 12.25 1.61
C GLY A 53 2.05 12.04 0.99
N ILE A 54 1.21 13.08 1.03
CA ILE A 54 -0.17 13.05 0.51
C ILE A 54 -0.19 12.78 -1.01
N ASP A 55 0.79 13.28 -1.78
CA ASP A 55 0.85 13.03 -3.23
C ASP A 55 1.11 11.55 -3.55
N PHE A 56 2.05 10.92 -2.82
CA PHE A 56 2.27 9.47 -2.92
C PHE A 56 1.00 8.69 -2.59
N ASN A 57 0.32 9.05 -1.50
CA ASN A 57 -0.92 8.41 -1.07
C ASN A 57 -2.01 8.50 -2.15
N ASN A 58 -2.23 9.70 -2.69
CA ASN A 58 -3.28 9.95 -3.68
C ASN A 58 -3.03 9.19 -4.99
N LYS A 59 -1.80 9.22 -5.51
CA LYS A 59 -1.43 8.46 -6.71
C LYS A 59 -1.44 6.96 -6.45
N GLY A 60 -1.07 6.51 -5.25
CA GLY A 60 -1.19 5.12 -4.83
C GLY A 60 -2.63 4.63 -4.87
N LEU A 61 -3.57 5.41 -4.32
CA LEU A 61 -5.01 5.09 -4.38
C LEU A 61 -5.54 5.00 -5.82
N GLU A 62 -5.09 5.90 -6.71
CA GLU A 62 -5.45 5.87 -8.12
C GLU A 62 -4.95 4.59 -8.81
N LYS A 63 -3.70 4.20 -8.57
CA LYS A 63 -3.11 2.96 -9.12
C LYS A 63 -3.81 1.71 -8.62
N LEU A 64 -4.36 1.75 -7.39
CA LEU A 64 -5.16 0.67 -6.82
C LEU A 64 -6.62 0.68 -7.33
N GLY A 65 -7.02 1.66 -8.14
CA GLY A 65 -8.39 1.80 -8.64
C GLY A 65 -9.40 2.15 -7.55
N ALA A 66 -8.95 2.73 -6.44
CA ALA A 66 -9.82 3.07 -5.33
C ALA A 66 -10.56 4.39 -5.60
N ASN A 67 -11.89 4.35 -5.52
CA ASN A 67 -12.73 5.55 -5.57
C ASN A 67 -13.12 5.97 -4.15
N ILE A 68 -12.59 7.11 -3.70
CA ILE A 68 -12.82 7.65 -2.35
C ILE A 68 -13.75 8.84 -2.49
N VAL A 69 -14.91 8.76 -1.84
CA VAL A 69 -15.90 9.84 -1.80
C VAL A 69 -16.04 10.32 -0.36
N SER A 70 -15.69 11.58 -0.12
CA SER A 70 -15.89 12.21 1.18
C SER A 70 -17.24 12.92 1.23
N ILE A 71 -18.13 12.45 2.10
CA ILE A 71 -19.45 13.06 2.33
C ILE A 71 -19.36 13.91 3.59
N ASN A 72 -19.92 15.13 3.55
CA ASN A 72 -19.92 16.08 4.67
C ASN A 72 -18.51 16.45 5.20
N SER A 73 -17.52 16.57 4.32
CA SER A 73 -16.14 16.95 4.68
C SER A 73 -16.03 18.30 5.40
N HIS A 74 -16.99 19.21 5.18
CA HIS A 74 -17.06 20.51 5.84
C HIS A 74 -17.24 20.42 7.37
N HIS A 75 -17.67 19.28 7.91
CA HIS A 75 -17.74 19.05 9.36
C HIS A 75 -16.38 18.73 10.00
N ILE A 76 -15.33 18.48 9.21
CA ILE A 76 -13.99 18.16 9.74
C ILE A 76 -13.40 19.42 10.39
N PRO A 77 -13.01 19.36 11.68
CA PRO A 77 -12.33 20.48 12.34
C PRO A 77 -10.99 20.80 11.65
N LYS A 78 -10.77 22.08 11.31
CA LYS A 78 -9.56 22.54 10.62
C LYS A 78 -8.30 22.51 11.50
N THR A 79 -8.48 22.61 12.81
CA THR A 79 -7.38 22.68 13.79
C THR A 79 -7.70 21.79 15.00
N GLY A 80 -6.69 21.54 15.83
CA GLY A 80 -6.80 20.67 17.00
C GLY A 80 -6.72 19.17 16.67
N GLY A 81 -6.77 18.35 17.72
CA GLY A 81 -6.79 16.89 17.61
C GLY A 81 -8.16 16.40 17.11
N ILE A 82 -8.15 15.35 16.31
CA ILE A 82 -9.36 14.65 15.86
C ILE A 82 -9.21 13.15 16.12
N ILE A 83 -10.34 12.48 16.32
CA ILE A 83 -10.41 11.02 16.39
C ILE A 83 -11.16 10.55 15.14
N LEU A 84 -10.52 9.67 14.37
CA LEU A 84 -11.12 9.03 13.20
C LEU A 84 -11.58 7.64 13.62
N ALA A 85 -12.86 7.35 13.42
CA ALA A 85 -13.44 6.05 13.67
C ALA A 85 -14.03 5.50 12.37
N ALA A 86 -13.62 4.29 11.98
CA ALA A 86 -14.21 3.55 10.88
C ALA A 86 -14.12 2.04 11.12
N ASN A 87 -14.93 1.32 10.37
CA ASN A 87 -14.66 -0.09 10.10
C ASN A 87 -13.33 -0.23 9.33
N HIS A 88 -12.65 -1.37 9.50
CA HIS A 88 -11.34 -1.63 8.88
C HIS A 88 -11.30 -2.95 8.10
N PRO A 89 -12.18 -3.16 7.12
CA PRO A 89 -12.23 -4.42 6.39
C PRO A 89 -11.02 -4.64 5.49
N LEU A 90 -10.36 -3.59 5.00
CA LEU A 90 -9.29 -3.68 4.00
C LEU A 90 -7.90 -3.36 4.54
N GLY A 91 -7.80 -2.84 5.77
CA GLY A 91 -6.50 -2.57 6.35
C GLY A 91 -5.89 -1.30 5.75
N GLY A 92 -4.69 -1.43 5.18
CA GLY A 92 -3.91 -0.30 4.66
C GLY A 92 -4.68 0.65 3.72
N LEU A 93 -5.58 0.12 2.88
CA LEU A 93 -6.38 0.95 1.97
C LEU A 93 -7.31 1.93 2.70
N ASP A 94 -7.91 1.50 3.81
CA ASP A 94 -8.80 2.35 4.61
C ASP A 94 -8.00 3.52 5.24
N GLY A 95 -6.77 3.24 5.69
CA GLY A 95 -5.86 4.25 6.20
C GLY A 95 -5.47 5.26 5.11
N MET A 96 -5.18 4.79 3.91
CA MET A 96 -4.89 5.66 2.75
C MET A 96 -6.09 6.54 2.40
N ALA A 97 -7.31 5.98 2.43
CA ALA A 97 -8.54 6.72 2.18
C ALA A 97 -8.75 7.83 3.22
N PHE A 98 -8.45 7.58 4.50
CA PHE A 98 -8.48 8.62 5.52
C PHE A 98 -7.44 9.72 5.27
N VAL A 99 -6.20 9.36 4.95
CA VAL A 99 -5.15 10.35 4.64
C VAL A 99 -5.60 11.25 3.48
N LYS A 100 -6.22 10.70 2.44
CA LYS A 100 -6.79 11.48 1.33
C LYS A 100 -7.91 12.40 1.80
N ALA A 101 -8.96 11.86 2.42
CA ALA A 101 -10.15 12.62 2.81
C ALA A 101 -9.84 13.72 3.83
N ILE A 102 -8.93 13.46 4.78
CA ILE A 102 -8.49 14.46 5.75
C ILE A 102 -7.55 15.47 5.10
N GLY A 103 -6.62 15.03 4.24
CA GLY A 103 -5.69 15.91 3.53
C GLY A 103 -6.39 16.92 2.61
N GLU A 104 -7.59 16.61 2.11
CA GLU A 104 -8.43 17.55 1.34
C GLU A 104 -8.92 18.74 2.19
N VAL A 105 -9.02 18.60 3.51
CA VAL A 105 -9.47 19.66 4.44
C VAL A 105 -8.33 20.21 5.30
N ARG A 106 -7.34 19.39 5.63
CA ARG A 106 -6.19 19.66 6.50
C ARG A 106 -4.89 19.32 5.75
N PRO A 107 -4.39 20.21 4.88
CA PRO A 107 -3.17 19.98 4.08
C PRO A 107 -1.90 19.95 4.94
#